data_AF-A0A2E6KBS5-F1
#
_entry.id   AF-A0A2E6KBS5-F1
#
_cell.length_a   1.000
_cell.length_b   1.000
_cell.length_c   1.000
_cell.angle_alpha   90.00
_cell.angle_beta   90.00
_cell.angle_gamma   90.00
#
_symmetry.space_group_name_H-M   'P 1'
#
loop_
_entity.id
_entity.type
_entity.pdbx_description
1 polymer ?
#
loop_
_entity_poly.entity_id
_entity_poly.type
_entity_poly.pdbx_seq_one_letter_code
_entity_poly.pdbx_strand_id
1 'polypeptide(L)'
;MLWFIIGFAQLIIANKAEGGILEFVELMLNITGGSSLVVGLYVLLFFAKHSQEFSDAYSKFEKSELTRDENGSLTITDGDSNVKKGLGIAIPATMTFFAAIVWLATL
;
A
#
# COMPACT_ATOMS: atom_id res chain seq x y z
N MET A 1 1.65 0.52 -0.63
CA MET A 1 1.45 1.49 0.47
C MET A 1 2.30 1.20 1.70
N LEU A 2 2.42 -0.06 2.16
CA LEU A 2 3.26 -0.41 3.32
C LEU A 2 4.69 0.18 3.28
N TRP A 3 5.40 -0.01 2.16
CA TRP A 3 6.75 0.53 1.96
C TRP A 3 6.84 2.06 2.09
N PHE A 4 5.80 2.79 1.66
CA PHE A 4 5.77 4.24 1.85
C PHE A 4 5.54 4.62 3.30
N ILE A 5 4.59 3.96 3.99
CA ILE A 5 4.28 4.24 5.39
C ILE A 5 5.52 4.00 6.26
N ILE A 6 6.20 2.85 6.08
CA ILE A 6 7.43 2.53 6.80
C ILE A 6 8.55 3.51 6.43
N GLY A 7 8.72 3.80 5.14
CA GLY A 7 9.76 4.72 4.67
C GLY A 7 9.61 6.12 5.26
N PHE A 8 8.42 6.72 5.18
CA PHE A 8 8.16 8.03 5.78
C PHE A 8 8.29 8.01 7.30
N ALA A 9 7.86 6.95 7.98
CA ALA A 9 8.05 6.83 9.43
C ALA A 9 9.54 6.84 9.82
N GLN A 10 10.39 6.11 9.10
CA GLN A 10 11.84 6.09 9.32
C GLN A 10 12.45 7.47 9.10
N LEU A 11 12.08 8.16 8.01
CA LEU A 11 12.59 9.49 7.70
C LEU A 11 12.13 10.56 8.71
N ILE A 12 10.88 10.51 9.18
CA ILE A 12 10.38 11.42 10.22
C ILE A 12 11.14 11.22 11.53
N ILE A 13 11.46 9.98 11.88
CA ILE A 13 12.25 9.68 13.10
C ILE A 13 13.69 10.14 12.91
N ALA A 14 14.28 9.93 11.73
CA ALA A 14 15.63 10.37 11.42
C ALA A 14 15.78 11.88 11.57
N ASN A 15 14.86 12.67 11.00
CA ASN A 15 14.89 14.14 11.07
C ASN A 15 14.73 14.71 12.49
N LYS A 16 14.31 13.90 13.48
CA LYS A 16 14.14 14.32 14.88
C LYS A 16 15.29 13.86 15.78
N ALA A 17 16.25 13.11 15.25
CA ALA A 17 17.39 12.63 16.01
C ALA A 17 18.43 13.76 16.13
N GLU A 18 18.78 14.18 17.35
CA GLU A 18 19.84 15.18 17.58
C GLU A 18 21.02 14.57 18.35
N GLY A 19 22.13 14.31 17.65
CA GLY A 19 23.49 14.19 18.19
C GLY A 19 23.97 12.84 18.77
N GLY A 20 25.26 12.54 18.59
CA GLY A 20 25.97 11.44 19.27
C GLY A 20 25.78 10.05 18.64
N ILE A 21 25.55 9.00 19.45
CA ILE A 21 25.22 7.63 18.97
C ILE A 21 24.01 7.64 18.01
N LEU A 22 23.15 8.66 18.13
CA LEU A 22 22.01 8.86 17.24
C LEU A 22 22.41 9.25 15.81
N GLU A 23 23.59 9.80 15.53
CA GLU A 23 24.00 10.16 14.15
C GLU A 23 24.13 8.94 13.24
N PHE A 24 24.68 7.83 13.76
CA PHE A 24 24.75 6.59 12.99
C PHE A 24 23.35 6.00 12.73
N VAL A 25 22.46 6.10 13.73
CA VAL A 25 21.07 5.64 13.60
C VAL A 25 20.31 6.51 12.62
N GLU A 26 20.48 7.82 12.68
CA GLU A 26 19.92 8.79 11.75
C GLU A 26 20.36 8.49 10.31
N LEU A 27 21.66 8.28 10.08
CA LEU A 27 22.19 7.90 8.78
C LEU A 27 21.53 6.62 8.25
N MET A 28 21.44 5.58 9.09
CA MET A 28 20.82 4.31 8.72
C MET A 28 19.32 4.48 8.42
N LEU A 29 18.59 5.26 9.21
CA LEU A 29 17.17 5.52 9.00
C LEU A 29 16.91 6.36 7.74
N ASN A 30 17.79 7.32 7.43
CA ASN A 30 17.72 8.08 6.18
C ASN A 30 17.92 7.18 4.96
N ILE A 31 18.96 6.34 4.97
CA ILE A 31 19.27 5.44 3.85
C ILE A 31 18.16 4.40 3.67
N THR A 32 17.74 3.74 4.76
CA THR A 32 16.72 2.68 4.71
C THR A 32 15.33 3.24 4.42
N GLY A 33 14.99 4.40 5.00
CA GLY A 33 13.75 5.12 4.73
C GLY A 33 13.63 5.54 3.27
N GLY A 34 14.67 6.19 2.73
CA GLY A 34 14.72 6.55 1.32
C GLY A 34 14.64 5.34 0.39
N SER A 35 15.35 4.26 0.71
CA SER A 35 15.29 3.00 -0.05
C SER A 35 13.88 2.39 -0.05
N SER A 36 13.18 2.45 1.08
CA SER A 36 11.80 1.97 1.20
C SER A 36 10.84 2.77 0.30
N LEU A 37 11.05 4.09 0.16
CA LEU A 37 10.27 4.91 -0.77
C LEU A 37 10.50 4.50 -2.23
N VAL A 38 11.74 4.20 -2.61
CA VAL A 38 12.08 3.71 -3.96
C VAL A 38 11.41 2.37 -4.25
N VAL A 39 11.43 1.44 -3.30
CA VAL A 39 10.71 0.16 -3.41
C VAL A 39 9.20 0.41 -3.54
N GLY A 40 8.65 1.33 -2.76
CA GLY A 40 7.25 1.75 -2.87
C GLY A 40 6.90 2.22 -4.29
N LEU A 41 7.74 3.08 -4.89
CA LEU A 41 7.56 3.56 -6.26
C LEU A 41 7.67 2.44 -7.28
N TYR A 42 8.67 1.56 -7.15
CA TYR A 42 8.83 0.40 -8.02
C TYR A 42 7.57 -0.47 -8.01
N VAL A 43 7.03 -0.77 -6.83
CA VAL A 43 5.81 -1.57 -6.69
C VAL A 43 4.62 -0.88 -7.38
N LEU A 44 4.44 0.44 -7.20
CA LEU A 44 3.36 1.17 -7.88
C LEU A 44 3.50 1.11 -9.41
N LEU A 45 4.71 1.33 -9.93
CA LEU A 45 4.99 1.26 -11.36
C LEU A 45 4.76 -0.16 -11.89
N PHE A 46 5.17 -1.17 -11.14
CA PHE A 46 4.97 -2.57 -11.48
C PHE A 46 3.48 -2.92 -11.56
N PHE A 47 2.68 -2.49 -10.56
CA PHE A 47 1.23 -2.68 -10.59
C PHE A 47 0.57 -1.91 -11.73
N ALA A 48 0.97 -0.67 -11.98
CA ALA A 48 0.43 0.12 -13.09
C ALA A 48 0.72 -0.54 -14.46
N LYS A 49 1.90 -1.15 -14.60
CA LYS A 49 2.29 -1.84 -15.84
C LYS A 49 1.53 -3.15 -16.07
N HIS A 50 1.24 -3.90 -15.01
CA HIS A 50 0.61 -5.24 -15.10
C HIS A 50 -0.85 -5.25 -14.64
N SER A 51 -1.51 -4.09 -14.57
CA SER A 51 -2.84 -3.96 -13.96
C SER A 51 -3.90 -4.84 -14.63
N GLN A 52 -3.78 -5.10 -15.93
CA GLN A 52 -4.68 -5.97 -16.68
C GLN A 52 -4.53 -7.45 -16.28
N GLU A 53 -3.30 -7.94 -16.15
CA GLU A 53 -3.01 -9.32 -15.74
C GLU A 53 -3.52 -9.63 -14.33
N PHE A 54 -3.46 -8.65 -13.42
CA PHE A 54 -4.01 -8.79 -12.06
C PHE A 54 -5.53 -8.76 -12.01
N SER A 55 -6.18 -7.93 -12.83
CA SER A 55 -7.65 -7.86 -12.89
C SER A 55 -8.26 -9.21 -13.31
N ASP A 56 -7.64 -9.86 -14.28
CA ASP A 56 -8.15 -11.12 -14.85
C ASP A 56 -7.83 -12.33 -13.98
N ALA A 57 -6.66 -12.37 -13.33
CA ALA A 57 -6.24 -13.50 -12.50
C ALA A 57 -6.98 -13.57 -11.15
N TYR A 58 -7.24 -12.43 -10.51
CA TYR A 58 -7.83 -12.38 -9.15
C TYR A 58 -9.37 -12.47 -9.14
N SER A 59 -10.04 -12.00 -10.21
CA SER A 59 -11.51 -11.94 -10.24
C SER A 59 -12.18 -13.31 -10.40
N LYS A 60 -11.47 -14.31 -10.93
CA LYS A 60 -12.11 -15.55 -11.41
C LYS A 60 -12.04 -16.74 -10.47
N PHE A 61 -11.10 -16.76 -9.50
CA PHE A 61 -10.83 -17.96 -8.69
C PHE A 61 -11.06 -17.79 -7.18
N GLU A 62 -11.02 -16.58 -6.62
CA GLU A 62 -11.07 -16.41 -5.16
C GLU A 62 -12.44 -15.92 -4.64
N LYS A 63 -13.27 -15.29 -5.48
CA LYS A 63 -14.46 -14.55 -5.02
C LYS A 63 -15.77 -14.89 -5.75
N SER A 64 -15.79 -16.05 -6.39
CA SER A 64 -16.99 -16.63 -6.96
C SER A 64 -17.90 -17.18 -5.85
N GLU A 65 -19.05 -16.54 -5.63
CA GLU A 65 -20.13 -17.09 -4.81
C GLU A 65 -21.12 -17.87 -5.70
N LEU A 66 -21.64 -18.97 -5.19
CA LEU A 66 -22.70 -19.73 -5.85
C LEU A 66 -24.06 -19.21 -5.36
N THR A 67 -24.75 -18.46 -6.21
CA THR A 67 -26.11 -18.01 -5.93
C THR A 67 -27.11 -18.91 -6.64
N ARG A 68 -28.24 -19.18 -5.97
CA ARG A 68 -29.30 -20.01 -6.52
C ARG A 68 -30.37 -19.12 -7.15
N ASP A 69 -30.63 -19.35 -8.43
CA ASP A 69 -31.71 -18.76 -9.22
C ASP A 69 -33.08 -19.24 -8.70
N GLU A 70 -34.13 -18.47 -8.98
CA GLU A 70 -35.56 -18.76 -8.82
C GLU A 70 -35.95 -20.15 -9.36
N ASN A 71 -35.28 -20.63 -10.41
CA ASN A 71 -35.47 -21.96 -10.99
C ASN A 71 -34.66 -23.08 -10.31
N GLY A 72 -33.92 -22.76 -9.24
CA GLY A 72 -33.09 -23.70 -8.50
C GLY A 72 -31.71 -23.98 -9.13
N SER A 73 -31.37 -23.35 -10.25
CA SER A 73 -30.05 -23.45 -10.89
C SER A 73 -28.99 -22.68 -10.10
N LEU A 74 -27.76 -23.18 -10.08
CA LEU A 74 -26.63 -22.50 -9.43
C LEU A 74 -25.88 -21.66 -10.45
N THR A 75 -25.76 -20.35 -10.18
CA THR A 75 -24.97 -19.42 -11.00
C THR A 75 -23.80 -18.89 -10.20
N ILE A 76 -22.65 -18.73 -10.87
CA ILE A 76 -21.46 -18.13 -10.27
C ILE A 76 -21.56 -16.62 -10.40
N THR A 77 -21.54 -15.91 -9.28
CA THR A 77 -21.56 -14.45 -9.20
C THR A 77 -20.34 -13.94 -8.44
N ASP A 78 -19.85 -12.73 -8.76
CA ASP A 78 -18.80 -12.08 -7.98
C ASP A 78 -19.38 -11.65 -6.62
N GLY A 79 -18.94 -12.31 -5.54
CA GLY A 79 -19.35 -12.01 -4.17
C GLY A 79 -18.63 -10.81 -3.56
N ASP A 80 -17.70 -10.18 -4.29
CA ASP A 80 -16.88 -9.14 -3.72
C ASP A 80 -17.60 -7.80 -3.56
N SER A 81 -17.40 -7.17 -2.41
CA SER A 81 -17.94 -5.84 -2.16
C SER A 81 -16.99 -4.78 -2.70
N ASN A 82 -17.44 -4.03 -3.70
CA ASN A 82 -16.73 -2.86 -4.23
C ASN A 82 -16.34 -1.86 -3.12
N VAL A 83 -17.16 -1.76 -2.07
CA VAL A 83 -16.90 -0.90 -0.91
C VAL A 83 -15.71 -1.41 -0.10
N LYS A 84 -15.62 -2.72 0.18
CA LYS A 84 -14.49 -3.31 0.93
C LYS A 84 -13.18 -3.18 0.15
N LYS A 85 -13.21 -3.44 -1.16
CA LYS A 85 -12.08 -3.20 -2.08
C LYS A 85 -11.61 -1.75 -2.03
N GLY A 86 -12.54 -0.79 -2.12
CA GLY A 86 -12.23 0.63 -2.10
C GLY A 86 -11.60 1.09 -0.78
N LEU A 87 -12.17 0.67 0.36
CA LEU A 87 -11.65 1.04 1.69
C LEU A 87 -10.24 0.49 1.94
N GLY A 88 -9.94 -0.73 1.49
CA GLY A 88 -8.62 -1.35 1.64
C GLY A 88 -7.49 -0.60 0.92
N ILE A 89 -7.81 0.19 -0.11
CA ILE A 89 -6.85 1.02 -0.84
C ILE A 89 -6.85 2.46 -0.31
N ALA A 90 -8.03 3.03 -0.07
CA ALA A 90 -8.21 4.42 0.31
C ALA A 90 -7.57 4.75 1.66
N ILE A 91 -7.69 3.86 2.65
CA ILE A 91 -7.14 4.10 3.99
C ILE A 91 -5.60 4.14 3.95
N PRO A 92 -4.89 3.13 3.42
CA PRO A 92 -3.42 3.19 3.34
C PRO A 92 -2.92 4.33 2.43
N ALA A 93 -3.65 4.68 1.37
CA ALA A 93 -3.29 5.78 0.47
C ALA A 93 -3.34 7.13 1.19
N THR A 94 -4.43 7.42 1.91
CA THR A 94 -4.57 8.65 2.68
C THR A 94 -3.54 8.75 3.81
N MET A 95 -3.29 7.65 4.55
CA MET A 95 -2.21 7.61 5.54
C MET A 95 -0.84 7.91 4.92
N THR A 96 -0.54 7.32 3.76
CA THR A 96 0.72 7.55 3.03
C THR A 96 0.87 9.03 2.65
N PHE A 97 -0.21 9.65 2.16
CA PHE A 97 -0.21 11.05 1.78
C PHE A 97 0.05 11.98 2.98
N PHE A 98 -0.62 11.74 4.12
CA PHE A 98 -0.36 12.51 5.34
C PHE A 98 1.06 12.30 5.87
N ALA A 99 1.57 11.07 5.83
CA ALA A 99 2.95 10.79 6.24
C ALA A 99 3.97 11.56 5.39
N ALA A 100 3.74 11.66 4.07
CA ALA A 100 4.57 12.48 3.19
C ALA A 100 4.54 13.97 3.55
N ILE A 101 3.36 14.53 3.85
CA ILE A 101 3.22 15.92 4.29
C ILE A 101 3.96 16.15 5.61
N VAL A 102 3.78 15.26 6.59
CA VAL A 102 4.46 15.36 7.88
C VAL A 102 5.97 15.29 7.71
N TRP A 103 6.47 14.36 6.90
CA TRP A 103 7.89 14.27 6.59
C TRP A 103 8.42 15.57 5.96
N LEU A 104 7.72 16.13 4.96
CA LEU A 104 8.09 17.40 4.35
C LEU A 104 8.11 18.57 5.35
N ALA A 105 7.22 18.56 6.34
CA ALA A 105 7.19 19.55 7.41
C ALA A 105 8.28 19.35 8.48
N THR A 106 8.98 18.21 8.45
CA THR A 106 10.13 17.90 9.34
C THR A 106 11.48 18.02 8.64
N LEU A 107 11.51 18.39 7.36
CA LEU A 107 12.74 18.81 6.67
C LEU A 107 13.15 20.20 7.14
#